data_AF-A0A924NLN1-F1
#
_entry.id   AF-A0A924NLN1-F1
#
_cell.length_a   1.000
_cell.length_b   1.000
_cell.length_c   1.000
_cell.angle_alpha   90.00
_cell.angle_beta   90.00
_cell.angle_gamma   90.00
#
_symmetry.space_group_name_H-M   'P 1'
#
loop_
_entity.id
_entity.type
_entity.pdbx_description
1 polymer ?
#
loop_
_entity_poly.entity_id
_entity_poly.type
_entity_poly.pdbx_seq_one_letter_code
_entity_poly.pdbx_strand_id
1 'polypeptide(L)' 'MLSRLGLVDMDRSVFRDAGLLIGANLPSLDALQIAAALHAGANEFITYDTRQQEAARAVGLLVRTPGRA' A
#
# COMPACT_ATOMS: atom_id res chain seq x y z
N MET A 1 21.90 6.51 3.41
CA MET A 1 20.59 7.00 3.92
C MET A 1 19.49 5.94 3.86
N LEU A 2 19.60 4.89 3.03
CA LEU A 2 18.63 3.78 2.99
C LEU A 2 18.68 2.84 4.21
N SER A 3 19.75 2.87 5.02
CA SER A 3 19.92 2.01 6.20
C SER A 3 18.89 2.20 7.31
N ARG A 4 18.04 3.23 7.21
CA ARG A 4 16.95 3.51 8.15
C ARG A 4 15.60 2.97 7.68
N LEU A 5 15.54 2.35 6.51
CA LEU A 5 14.31 1.79 5.94
C LEU A 5 14.38 0.26 6.04
N GLY A 6 13.32 -0.33 6.58
CA GLY A 6 13.09 -1.76 6.42
C GLY A 6 12.67 -2.04 4.98
N LEU A 7 13.28 -3.04 4.36
CA LEU A 7 12.83 -3.55 3.07
C LEU A 7 11.85 -4.70 3.34
N VAL A 8 10.74 -4.71 2.60
CA VAL A 8 9.76 -5.79 2.63
C VAL A 8 9.97 -6.65 1.41
N ASP A 9 10.21 -7.94 1.61
CA ASP A 9 10.32 -8.90 0.51
C ASP A 9 8.94 -9.17 -0.11
N MET A 10 8.90 -9.13 -1.44
CA MET A 10 7.68 -9.39 -2.21
C MET A 10 7.61 -10.88 -2.54
N ASP A 11 7.00 -11.66 -1.66
CA ASP A 11 6.74 -13.07 -1.92
C ASP A 11 5.50 -13.27 -2.81
N ARG A 12 5.26 -14.53 -3.22
CA ARG A 12 4.11 -14.86 -4.08
C ARG A 12 2.76 -14.54 -3.44
N SER A 13 2.67 -14.48 -2.12
CA SER A 13 1.43 -14.17 -1.42
C SER A 13 1.03 -12.71 -1.68
N VAL A 14 2.01 -11.78 -1.65
CA VAL A 14 1.75 -10.36 -1.94
C VAL A 14 1.22 -10.16 -3.36
N PHE A 15 1.80 -10.84 -4.36
CA PHE A 15 1.33 -10.74 -5.75
C PHE A 15 -0.10 -11.27 -5.91
N ARG A 16 -0.42 -12.39 -5.24
CA ARG A 16 -1.77 -12.96 -5.27
C ARG A 16 -2.76 -12.01 -4.62
N ASP A 17 -2.43 -11.48 -3.44
CA ASP A 17 -3.31 -10.60 -2.68
C ASP A 17 -3.54 -9.28 -3.42
N ALA A 18 -2.50 -8.73 -4.08
CA ALA A 18 -2.65 -7.59 -4.99
C ALA A 18 -3.61 -7.87 -6.14
N GLY A 19 -3.60 -9.09 -6.70
CA GLY A 19 -4.54 -9.53 -7.73
C GLY A 19 -6.01 -9.49 -7.29
N LEU A 20 -6.28 -9.66 -5.99
CA LEU A 20 -7.62 -9.57 -5.42
C LEU A 20 -8.11 -8.12 -5.25
N LEU A 21 -7.19 -7.13 -5.29
CA LEU A 21 -7.52 -5.72 -5.17
C LEU A 21 -7.95 -5.06 -6.48
N ILE A 22 -7.91 -5.78 -7.62
CA ILE A 22 -8.13 -5.26 -8.99
C ILE A 22 -9.62 -4.96 -9.29
N GLY A 23 -10.42 -4.62 -8.28
CA GLY A 23 -11.80 -4.13 -8.44
C GLY A 23 -11.93 -2.62 -8.63
N ALA A 24 -10.86 -1.84 -8.46
CA ALA A 24 -10.94 -0.39 -8.20
C ALA A 24 -10.36 0.54 -9.29
N ASN A 25 -10.16 0.09 -10.55
CA ASN A 25 -9.40 0.86 -11.57
C ASN A 25 -8.00 1.30 -11.09
N LEU A 26 -7.44 0.53 -10.15
CA LEU A 26 -6.17 0.82 -9.52
C LEU A 26 -5.03 0.27 -10.40
N PRO A 27 -4.01 1.07 -10.73
CA PRO A 27 -2.81 0.57 -11.39
C PRO A 27 -2.21 -0.63 -10.65
N SER A 28 -1.68 -1.60 -11.39
CA SER A 28 -1.13 -2.84 -10.81
C SER A 28 -0.03 -2.60 -9.77
N LEU A 29 0.77 -1.54 -9.94
CA LEU A 29 1.79 -1.15 -8.97
C LEU A 29 1.19 -0.67 -7.65
N ASP A 30 0.11 0.12 -7.70
CA ASP A 30 -0.55 0.64 -6.50
C ASP A 30 -1.19 -0.51 -5.71
N ALA A 31 -1.75 -1.51 -6.40
CA ALA A 31 -2.28 -2.72 -5.78
C ALA A 31 -1.19 -3.51 -5.04
N LEU A 32 0.01 -3.62 -5.63
CA LEU A 32 1.16 -4.27 -4.99
C LEU A 32 1.62 -3.52 -3.76
N GLN A 33 1.69 -2.18 -3.81
CA GLN A 33 2.10 -1.36 -2.67
C GLN A 33 1.13 -1.48 -1.49
N ILE A 34 -0.18 -1.52 -1.77
CA ILE A 34 -1.21 -1.70 -0.76
C ILE A 34 -1.16 -3.11 -0.16
N ALA A 35 -1.05 -4.15 -1.01
CA ALA A 35 -0.91 -5.53 -0.54
C ALA A 35 0.36 -5.73 0.31
N ALA A 36 1.48 -5.12 -0.08
CA ALA A 36 2.71 -5.13 0.69
C ALA A 36 2.55 -4.49 2.07
N ALA A 37 1.84 -3.36 2.16
CA ALA A 37 1.59 -2.68 3.42
C ALA A 37 0.70 -3.52 4.36
N LEU A 38 -0.35 -4.15 3.82
CA LEU A 38 -1.19 -5.08 4.58
C LEU A 38 -0.39 -6.29 5.06
N HIS A 39 0.41 -6.90 4.18
CA HIS A 39 1.25 -8.05 4.51
C HIS A 39 2.27 -7.73 5.61
N ALA A 40 2.90 -6.55 5.54
CA ALA A 40 3.84 -6.08 6.54
C ALA A 40 3.17 -5.68 7.87
N GLY A 41 1.84 -5.67 7.95
CA GLY A 41 1.10 -5.22 9.14
C GLY A 41 1.32 -3.73 9.43
N ALA A 42 1.46 -2.90 8.40
CA ALA A 42 1.75 -1.49 8.54
C ALA A 42 0.67 -0.78 9.38
N ASN A 43 1.11 0.01 10.37
CA ASN A 43 0.20 0.84 11.17
C ASN A 43 -0.43 1.97 10.34
N GLU A 44 0.33 2.53 9.40
CA GLU A 44 -0.08 3.65 8.57
C GLU A 44 0.49 3.50 7.15
N PHE A 45 -0.31 3.93 6.16
CA PHE A 45 0.08 4.01 4.76
C PHE A 45 0.29 5.47 4.37
N ILE A 46 1.51 5.83 4.01
CA ILE A 46 1.89 7.20 3.69
C ILE A 46 1.99 7.39 2.18
N THR A 47 1.15 8.23 1.61
CA THR A 47 1.21 8.57 0.17
C THR A 47 0.67 9.97 -0.09
N TYR A 48 1.14 10.56 -1.19
CA TYR A 48 0.61 11.81 -1.74
C TYR A 48 -0.44 11.58 -2.83
N ASP A 49 -0.49 10.41 -3.47
CA ASP A 49 -1.45 10.13 -4.56
C ASP A 49 -2.84 9.87 -3.98
N THR A 50 -3.81 10.71 -4.34
CA THR A 50 -5.18 10.63 -3.82
C THR A 50 -5.91 9.36 -4.21
N ARG A 51 -5.67 8.81 -5.41
CA ARG A 51 -6.28 7.54 -5.85
C ARG A 51 -5.74 6.40 -5.01
N GLN A 52 -4.44 6.42 -4.69
CA GLN A 52 -3.83 5.44 -3.82
C GLN A 52 -4.33 5.58 -2.37
N GLN A 53 -4.58 6.80 -1.89
CA GLN A 53 -5.22 7.01 -0.59
C GLN A 53 -6.61 6.39 -0.52
N GLU A 54 -7.44 6.60 -1.55
CA GLU A 54 -8.79 6.05 -1.63
C GLU A 54 -8.77 4.51 -1.61
N ALA A 55 -7.91 3.90 -2.43
CA ALA A 55 -7.76 2.46 -2.46
C ALA A 55 -7.24 1.87 -1.14
N ALA A 56 -6.24 2.51 -0.52
CA ALA A 56 -5.70 2.07 0.76
C ALA A 56 -6.76 2.16 1.89
N ARG A 57 -7.57 3.23 1.90
CA ARG A 57 -8.70 3.36 2.84
C ARG A 57 -9.76 2.29 2.61
N ALA A 58 -10.05 1.95 1.35
CA ALA A 58 -11.06 0.94 1.01
C ALA A 58 -10.70 -0.46 1.55
N VAL A 59 -9.42 -0.75 1.77
CA VAL A 59 -8.94 -2.01 2.38
C VAL A 59 -8.66 -1.89 3.87
N GLY A 60 -9.05 -0.77 4.50
CA GLY A 60 -8.95 -0.58 5.95
C GLY A 60 -7.62 -0.05 6.48
N LEU A 61 -6.69 0.38 5.61
CA LEU A 61 -5.45 1.01 6.07
C LEU A 61 -5.72 2.43 6.57
N LEU A 62 -5.03 2.81 7.65
CA LEU A 62 -4.96 4.20 8.09
C LEU A 62 -4.02 4.98 7.15
N VAL A 63 -4.54 5.97 6.45
CA VAL A 63 -3.77 6.71 5.43
C VAL A 63 -3.38 8.10 5.91
N ARG A 64 -2.10 8.46 5.76
CA ARG A 64 -1.58 9.81 5.98
C ARG A 64 -0.94 10.38 4.71
N THR A 65 -0.99 11.71 4.60
CA THR A 65 -0.32 12.45 3.54
C THR A 65 0.62 13.46 4.18
N PRO A 66 1.93 13.41 3.91
CA PRO A 66 2.84 14.36 4.53
C PRO A 66 2.50 15.79 4.12
N GLY A 67 2.66 16.74 5.05
CA GLY A 67 2.28 18.13 4.82
C GLY A 67 0.77 18.40 4.92
N ARG A 68 -0.05 17.40 5.27
CA ARG A 68 -1.43 17.58 5.73
C ARG A 68 -1.58 16.96 7.13
N ALA A 69 -2.21 17.71 8.04
CA ALA A 69 -2.47 17.31 9.42
C ALA A 69 -3.69 16.38 9.51
#